data_AF-K1TZE7-F1
#
_entry.id   AF-K1TZE7-F1
#
_cell.length_a   1.000
_cell.length_b   1.000
_cell.length_c   1.000
_cell.angle_alpha   90.00
_cell.angle_beta   90.00
_cell.angle_gamma   90.00
#
_symmetry.space_group_name_H-M   'P 1'
#
loop_
_entity.id
_entity.type
_entity.pdbx_description
1 polymer ?
#
loop_
_entity_poly.entity_id
_entity_poly.type
_entity_poly.pdbx_seq_one_letter_code
_entity_poly.pdbx_strand_id
1 'polypeptide(L)' 'MREKAEKPAKRKLTRAERKQIEAVIRQAKGDGKAHTVQDSIPFQNMFPDGLCRLEGGAFSKTIAFEDVN' A
#
# COMPACT_ATOMS: atom_id res chain seq x y z
N MET A 1 -19.67 -8.87 -23.22
CA MET A 1 -20.22 -9.56 -22.02
C MET A 1 -19.05 -9.88 -21.10
N ARG A 2 -19.03 -9.42 -19.85
CA ARG A 2 -17.95 -9.77 -18.90
C ARG A 2 -18.31 -11.08 -18.22
N GLU A 3 -17.51 -12.10 -18.51
CA GLU A 3 -17.56 -13.42 -17.87
C GLU A 3 -17.39 -13.25 -16.36
N LYS A 4 -18.39 -13.67 -15.59
CA LYS A 4 -18.30 -13.71 -14.12
C LYS A 4 -17.35 -14.86 -13.79
N ALA A 5 -16.12 -14.57 -13.39
CA ALA A 5 -15.20 -15.57 -12.87
C ALA A 5 -15.84 -16.23 -11.63
N GLU A 6 -16.29 -17.48 -11.78
CA GLU A 6 -16.80 -18.28 -10.68
C GLU A 6 -15.70 -18.42 -9.63
N LYS A 7 -16.01 -18.04 -8.38
CA LYS A 7 -15.07 -18.19 -7.27
C LYS A 7 -14.79 -19.69 -7.09
N PRO A 8 -13.54 -20.17 -7.22
CA PRO A 8 -13.25 -21.58 -7.07
C PRO A 8 -13.69 -22.06 -5.68
N ALA A 9 -14.33 -23.22 -5.64
CA ALA A 9 -14.76 -23.85 -4.39
C ALA A 9 -13.59 -23.89 -3.41
N LYS A 10 -13.82 -23.51 -2.14
CA LYS A 10 -12.80 -23.47 -1.09
C LYS A 10 -12.20 -24.86 -0.89
N ARG A 11 -11.11 -25.15 -1.60
CA ARG A 11 -10.33 -26.39 -1.46
C ARG A 11 -9.80 -26.46 -0.03
N LYS A 12 -10.03 -27.59 0.66
CA LYS A 12 -9.49 -27.81 2.00
C LYS A 12 -7.98 -28.04 1.88
N LEU A 13 -7.20 -27.06 2.35
CA LEU A 13 -5.74 -27.18 2.42
C LEU A 13 -5.34 -28.20 3.47
N THR A 14 -4.37 -29.04 3.14
CA THR A 14 -3.63 -29.88 4.08
C THR A 14 -2.81 -29.01 5.04
N ARG A 15 -2.33 -29.60 6.15
CA ARG A 15 -1.49 -28.88 7.12
C ARG A 15 -0.17 -28.40 6.50
N ALA A 16 0.42 -29.18 5.60
CA ALA A 16 1.65 -28.84 4.91
C ALA A 16 1.45 -27.62 3.99
N GLU A 17 0.38 -27.61 3.20
CA GLU A 17 0.06 -26.49 2.30
C GLU A 17 -0.22 -25.20 3.08
N ARG A 18 -0.95 -25.27 4.21
CA ARG A 18 -1.17 -24.09 5.07
C ARG A 18 0.15 -23.52 5.59
N LYS A 19 1.05 -24.38 6.06
CA LYS A 19 2.37 -23.95 6.57
C LYS A 19 3.19 -23.26 5.47
N GLN A 20 3.15 -23.79 4.25
CA GLN A 20 3.84 -23.18 3.10
C GLN A 20 3.24 -21.83 2.73
N ILE A 21 1.91 -21.73 2.68
CA ILE A 21 1.21 -20.47 2.40
C ILE A 21 1.51 -19.43 3.49
N GLU A 22 1.48 -19.81 4.77
CA GLU A 22 1.82 -18.91 5.89
C GLU A 22 3.27 -18.41 5.81
N ALA A 23 4.22 -19.28 5.43
CA ALA A 23 5.61 -18.88 5.26
C ALA A 23 5.77 -17.82 4.16
N VAL A 24 5.12 -18.03 3.01
CA VAL A 24 5.13 -17.06 1.89
C VAL A 24 4.45 -15.75 2.28
N ILE A 25 3.28 -15.82 2.94
CA ILE A 25 2.59 -14.62 3.43
C ILE A 25 3.50 -13.84 4.38
N ARG A 26 4.15 -14.53 5.33
CA ARG A 26 5.04 -13.89 6.29
C ARG A 26 6.23 -13.22 5.62
N GLN A 27 6.80 -13.83 4.58
CA GLN A 27 7.87 -13.25 3.78
C GLN A 27 7.40 -12.00 3.01
N ALA A 28 6.15 -12.00 2.53
CA ALA A 28 5.60 -10.91 1.72
C ALA A 28 4.95 -9.77 2.53
N LYS A 29 4.53 -10.01 3.78
CA LYS A 29 3.74 -9.06 4.59
C LYS A 29 4.48 -7.77 4.99
N GLY A 30 5.78 -7.66 4.70
CA GLY A 30 6.58 -6.48 5.04
C GLY A 30 6.80 -6.35 6.55
N ASP A 31 6.97 -5.12 7.02
CA ASP A 31 7.25 -4.77 8.42
C ASP A 31 6.02 -4.82 9.35
N GLY A 32 4.85 -5.21 8.81
CA GLY A 32 3.60 -5.30 9.57
C GLY A 32 2.97 -3.96 9.93
N LYS A 33 3.48 -2.83 9.39
CA LYS A 33 2.90 -1.51 9.58
C LYS A 33 1.91 -1.17 8.47
N ALA A 34 0.91 -0.34 8.80
CA ALA A 34 0.09 0.28 7.78
C ALA A 34 0.92 1.37 7.09
N HIS A 35 1.29 1.15 5.83
CA HIS A 35 1.95 2.16 5.01
C HIS A 35 0.89 3.04 4.36
N THR A 36 1.05 4.35 4.52
CA THR A 36 0.27 5.37 3.79
C THR A 36 0.99 5.69 2.48
N VAL A 37 0.26 6.22 1.49
CA VAL A 37 0.87 6.69 0.23
C VAL A 37 1.94 7.74 0.52
N GLN A 38 1.72 8.56 1.55
CA GLN A 38 2.65 9.58 2.02
C GLN A 38 3.98 9.00 2.49
N ASP A 39 3.99 7.81 3.11
CA ASP A 39 5.22 7.15 3.59
C ASP A 39 6.14 6.71 2.44
N SER A 40 5.59 6.54 1.24
CA SER A 40 6.34 6.15 0.05
C SER A 40 6.96 7.32 -0.72
N ILE A 41 6.63 8.56 -0.36
CA ILE A 41 7.12 9.71 -1.11
C ILE A 41 8.58 9.97 -0.71
N PRO A 42 9.55 9.93 -1.65
CA PRO A 42 10.97 10.09 -1.36
C PRO A 42 11.31 11.57 -1.15
N PHE A 43 10.91 12.11 0.00
CA PHE A 43 11.25 13.48 0.35
C PHE A 43 12.73 13.61 0.66
N GLN A 44 13.41 14.54 -0.01
CA GLN A 44 14.76 14.96 0.38
C GLN A 44 14.71 15.75 1.69
N ASN A 45 13.73 16.65 1.80
CA ASN A 45 13.50 17.50 2.96
C ASN A 45 12.03 17.88 3.08
N MET A 46 11.56 18.00 4.32
CA MET A 46 10.27 18.61 4.66
C MET A 46 10.54 19.97 5.34
N PHE A 47 9.87 21.02 4.88
CA PHE A 47 9.96 22.36 5.43
C PHE A 47 8.91 22.57 6.54
N PRO A 48 9.12 23.51 7.48
CA PRO A 48 8.20 23.75 8.60
C PRO A 48 6.77 24.14 8.19
N ASP A 49 6.60 24.67 6.98
CA ASP A 49 5.32 25.07 6.40
C ASP A 49 4.59 23.92 5.67
N GLY A 50 5.13 22.70 5.72
CA GLY A 50 4.57 21.51 5.07
C GLY A 50 4.92 21.38 3.59
N LEU A 51 5.75 22.26 3.02
CA LEU A 51 6.33 22.06 1.70
C LEU A 51 7.33 20.90 1.74
N CYS A 52 7.33 20.05 0.73
CA CYS A 52 8.27 18.93 0.66
C CYS A 52 9.09 18.98 -0.64
N ARG A 53 10.42 18.83 -0.53
CA ARG A 53 11.32 18.75 -1.69
C ARG A 53 11.44 17.30 -2.14
N LEU A 54 11.23 17.06 -3.43
CA LEU A 54 11.39 15.77 -4.10
C LEU A 54 12.72 15.72 -4.86
N GLU A 55 13.06 14.52 -5.33
CA GLU A 55 14.14 14.36 -6.30
C GLU A 55 13.88 15.14 -7.60
N GLY A 56 14.95 15.48 -8.32
CA GLY A 56 14.86 16.25 -9.57
C GLY A 56 14.50 17.73 -9.40
N GLY A 57 14.46 18.24 -8.16
CA GLY A 57 14.16 19.66 -7.90
C GLY A 57 12.67 20.01 -7.91
N ALA A 58 11.79 19.01 -7.90
CA ALA A 58 10.35 19.21 -7.77
C ALA A 58 9.94 19.43 -6.31
N PHE A 59 8.77 20.04 -6.11
CA PHE A 59 8.18 20.30 -4.79
C PHE A 59 6.75 19.78 -4.73
N SER A 60 6.35 19.29 -3.57
CA SER A 60 4.98 18.85 -3.26
C SER A 60 4.41 19.65 -2.09
N LYS A 61 3.13 20.02 -2.17
CA LYS A 61 2.38 20.65 -1.09
C LYS A 61 0.97 20.07 -1.04
N THR A 62 0.60 19.50 0.10
CA THR A 62 -0.77 19.03 0.32
C THR A 62 -1.65 20.22 0.66
N ILE A 63 -2.74 20.41 -0.09
CA ILE A 63 -3.76 21.41 0.21
C ILE A 63 -5.01 20.66 0.68
N ALA A 64 -5.47 20.94 1.90
CA ALA A 64 -6.76 20.48 2.38
C ALA A 64 -7.84 21.44 1.90
N PHE A 65 -8.96 20.91 1.41
CA PHE A 65 -10.12 21.68 1.00
C PHE A 65 -11.39 20.93 1.45
N GLU A 66 -12.42 21.69 1.82
CA GLU A 66 -13.76 21.18 2.08
C GLU A 66 -14.66 21.56 0.90
N ASP A 67 -15.37 20.58 0.36
CA ASP A 67 -16.31 20.80 -0.75
C ASP A 67 -17.55 21.53 -0.24
N VAL A 68 -17.88 22.66 -0.86
CA VAL A 68 -19.07 23.45 -0.53
C VAL A 68 -20.11 23.14 -1.61
N ASN A 69 -21.09 22.30 -1.26
CA ASN A 69 -22.20 21.94 -2.14
C ASN A 69 -23.26 23.05 -2.22
#